data_AF-A0A2D6MB95-F1
#
_entry.id   AF-A0A2D6MB95-F1
#
_cell.length_a   1.000
_cell.length_b   1.000
_cell.length_c   1.000
_cell.angle_alpha   90.00
_cell.angle_beta   90.00
_cell.angle_gamma   90.00
#
_symmetry.space_group_name_H-M   'P 1'
#
loop_
_entity.id
_entity.type
_entity.pdbx_description
1 polymer ?
#
loop_
_entity_poly.entity_id
_entity_poly.type
_entity_poly.pdbx_seq_one_letter_code
_entity_poly.pdbx_strand_id
1 'polypeptide(L)'
;MDILILFDDTKKFCILISSVVQVLRRDFPNSDIEISSGDDSCRKLLLHVPGITNVSQRASKVKYDIVYCFDDRLSNLSRYSNLKFDKYVGYQIDGSSIKFTSDLVKDFFYYYCLKESYDGNLLQMIFECFGLNWNREGFKISYKTRSRSKEGRNGAAISNDNLRSLVKNNIFNDGSKLWHIPIRQDPLKCIDEVNKCSNIVTDNIFYAFIGSFLRKKIIFLVEDGCDFNPDIFGDIFVQHVSTQVLYAQD
;
A
#
# COMPACT_ATOMS: atom_id res chain seq x y z
N MET A 1 -20.72 -14.94 7.22
CA MET A 1 -19.82 -14.22 8.12
C MET A 1 -19.56 -12.86 7.50
N ASP A 2 -19.87 -11.79 8.19
CA ASP A 2 -19.80 -10.44 7.67
C ASP A 2 -18.51 -9.77 8.16
N ILE A 3 -17.60 -9.50 7.23
CA ILE A 3 -16.32 -8.86 7.49
C ILE A 3 -16.35 -7.44 6.92
N LEU A 4 -15.97 -6.47 7.73
CA LEU A 4 -15.72 -5.11 7.30
C LEU A 4 -14.23 -4.79 7.39
N ILE A 5 -13.65 -4.23 6.33
CA ILE A 5 -12.30 -3.67 6.34
C ILE A 5 -12.41 -2.16 6.13
N LEU A 6 -11.93 -1.39 7.10
CA LEU A 6 -11.87 0.06 7.12
C LEU A 6 -10.40 0.48 7.05
N PHE A 7 -10.06 1.43 6.20
CA PHE A 7 -8.71 2.00 6.17
C PHE A 7 -8.76 3.41 5.60
N ASP A 8 -7.78 4.23 5.99
CA ASP A 8 -7.68 5.56 5.42
C ASP A 8 -7.23 5.49 3.96
N ASP A 9 -7.73 6.42 3.17
CA ASP A 9 -7.56 6.75 1.75
C ASP A 9 -6.13 6.77 1.20
N THR A 10 -5.14 6.38 1.98
CA THR A 10 -3.79 6.18 1.47
C THR A 10 -3.76 4.94 0.59
N LYS A 11 -3.50 5.16 -0.70
CA LYS A 11 -3.36 4.12 -1.75
C LYS A 11 -2.44 2.95 -1.38
N LYS A 12 -1.56 3.16 -0.39
CA LYS A 12 -0.63 2.18 0.14
C LYS A 12 -1.37 1.00 0.80
N PHE A 13 -2.39 1.26 1.62
CA PHE A 13 -3.21 0.22 2.24
C PHE A 13 -4.05 -0.55 1.24
N CYS A 14 -4.51 0.10 0.17
CA CYS A 14 -5.30 -0.53 -0.88
C CYS A 14 -4.59 -1.77 -1.47
N ILE A 15 -3.27 -1.69 -1.66
CA ILE A 15 -2.49 -2.81 -2.19
C ILE A 15 -2.27 -3.90 -1.14
N LEU A 16 -1.99 -3.55 0.12
CA LEU A 16 -1.92 -4.54 1.21
C LEU A 16 -3.22 -5.31 1.38
N ILE A 17 -4.36 -4.61 1.41
CA ILE A 17 -5.68 -5.21 1.52
C ILE A 17 -5.94 -6.17 0.36
N SER A 18 -5.52 -5.83 -0.85
CA SER A 18 -5.65 -6.73 -2.00
C SER A 18 -4.92 -8.07 -1.83
N SER A 19 -3.88 -8.14 -0.99
CA SER A 19 -3.13 -9.37 -0.74
C SER A 19 -3.84 -10.33 0.24
N VAL A 20 -4.59 -9.81 1.21
CA VAL A 20 -5.23 -10.64 2.25
C VAL A 20 -6.62 -11.15 1.86
N VAL A 21 -7.34 -10.44 0.98
CA VAL A 21 -8.75 -10.74 0.66
C VAL A 21 -8.95 -12.17 0.16
N GLN A 22 -8.09 -12.66 -0.73
CA GLN A 22 -8.25 -14.02 -1.25
C GLN A 22 -8.08 -15.07 -0.15
N VAL A 23 -7.12 -14.85 0.75
CA VAL A 23 -6.83 -15.79 1.83
C VAL A 23 -7.95 -15.76 2.87
N LEU A 24 -8.45 -14.56 3.22
CA LEU A 24 -9.67 -14.43 4.01
C LEU A 24 -10.82 -15.21 3.38
N ARG A 25 -11.03 -15.10 2.06
CA ARG A 25 -12.10 -15.81 1.38
C ARG A 25 -11.87 -17.32 1.34
N ARG A 26 -10.62 -17.79 1.30
CA ARG A 26 -10.30 -19.22 1.36
C ARG A 26 -10.65 -19.80 2.73
N ASP A 27 -10.26 -19.09 3.78
CA ASP A 27 -10.45 -19.55 5.17
C ASP A 27 -11.91 -19.36 5.60
N PHE A 28 -12.62 -18.41 4.98
CA PHE A 28 -14.05 -18.14 5.17
C PHE A 28 -14.82 -18.10 3.82
N PRO A 29 -15.09 -19.24 3.16
CA PRO A 29 -15.66 -19.31 1.80
C PRO A 29 -16.97 -18.54 1.59
N ASN A 30 -17.80 -18.50 2.63
CA ASN A 30 -19.13 -17.88 2.63
C ASN A 30 -19.14 -16.52 3.35
N SER A 31 -17.99 -15.87 3.52
CA SER A 31 -17.94 -14.54 4.12
C SER A 31 -18.35 -13.46 3.13
N ASP A 32 -19.15 -12.50 3.58
CA ASP A 32 -19.31 -11.22 2.89
C ASP A 32 -18.19 -10.29 3.33
N ILE A 33 -17.30 -9.95 2.40
CA ILE A 33 -16.19 -9.02 2.67
C ILE A 33 -16.56 -7.67 2.09
N GLU A 34 -16.88 -6.72 2.96
CA GLU A 34 -17.09 -5.33 2.60
C GLU A 34 -15.83 -4.51 2.89
N ILE A 35 -15.52 -3.59 1.98
CA ILE A 35 -14.44 -2.64 2.17
C ILE A 35 -14.98 -1.22 2.12
N SER A 36 -14.67 -0.43 3.15
CA SER A 36 -14.98 0.99 3.20
C SER A 36 -13.70 1.83 3.11
N SER A 37 -13.68 2.75 2.15
CA SER A 37 -12.61 3.75 1.99
C SER A 37 -13.22 5.06 1.50
N GLY A 38 -12.78 6.20 2.04
CA GLY A 38 -13.16 7.54 1.59
C GLY A 38 -12.67 7.90 0.18
N ASP A 39 -11.64 7.24 -0.35
CA ASP A 39 -10.94 7.57 -1.59
C ASP A 39 -11.47 6.78 -2.78
N ASP A 40 -12.06 7.52 -3.72
CA ASP A 40 -12.62 7.03 -4.97
C ASP A 40 -11.64 6.18 -5.79
N SER A 41 -10.37 6.53 -5.77
CA SER A 41 -9.30 5.88 -6.52
C SER A 41 -8.90 4.55 -5.89
N CYS A 42 -8.85 4.47 -4.55
CA CYS A 42 -8.70 3.21 -3.81
C CYS A 42 -9.88 2.29 -4.09
N ARG A 43 -11.12 2.81 -4.01
CA ARG A 43 -12.33 2.03 -4.30
C ARG A 43 -12.33 1.48 -5.72
N LYS A 44 -11.93 2.28 -6.72
CA LYS A 44 -11.78 1.81 -8.11
C LYS A 44 -10.83 0.64 -8.25
N LEU A 45 -9.70 0.64 -7.53
CA LEU A 45 -8.75 -0.47 -7.56
C LEU A 45 -9.32 -1.73 -6.91
N LEU A 46 -9.93 -1.58 -5.73
CA LEU A 46 -10.50 -2.69 -4.96
C LEU A 46 -11.66 -3.37 -5.68
N LEU A 47 -12.44 -2.66 -6.49
CA LEU A 47 -13.48 -3.27 -7.34
C LEU A 47 -12.93 -4.35 -8.29
N HIS A 48 -11.62 -4.35 -8.56
CA HIS A 48 -10.96 -5.38 -9.37
C HIS A 48 -10.37 -6.53 -8.54
N VAL A 49 -10.51 -6.55 -7.22
CA VAL A 49 -9.97 -7.61 -6.35
C VAL A 49 -11.02 -8.71 -6.16
N PRO A 50 -10.77 -9.95 -6.61
CA PRO A 50 -11.71 -11.05 -6.44
C PRO A 50 -11.94 -11.40 -4.97
N GLY A 51 -13.20 -11.64 -4.59
CA GLY A 51 -13.59 -12.06 -3.25
C GLY A 51 -14.16 -10.93 -2.38
N ILE A 52 -14.00 -9.67 -2.80
CA ILE A 52 -14.71 -8.55 -2.20
C ILE A 52 -16.17 -8.57 -2.66
N THR A 53 -17.10 -8.52 -1.70
CA THR A 53 -18.53 -8.49 -1.95
C THR A 53 -19.02 -7.07 -2.23
N ASN A 54 -18.51 -6.07 -1.50
CA ASN A 54 -18.91 -4.67 -1.66
C ASN A 54 -17.73 -3.72 -1.42
N VAL A 55 -17.66 -2.65 -2.21
CA VAL A 55 -16.69 -1.55 -2.03
C VAL A 55 -17.45 -0.24 -2.00
N SER A 56 -17.41 0.46 -0.87
CA SER A 56 -18.28 1.59 -0.60
C SER A 56 -17.54 2.71 0.12
N GLN A 57 -18.09 3.92 0.11
CA GLN A 57 -17.57 5.01 0.94
C GLN A 57 -17.92 4.81 2.42
N ARG A 58 -18.95 4.03 2.72
CA ARG A 58 -19.49 3.81 4.07
C ARG A 58 -19.94 2.37 4.23
N ALA A 59 -19.76 1.84 5.43
CA ALA A 59 -20.30 0.55 5.84
C ALA A 59 -21.80 0.46 5.53
N SER A 60 -22.19 -0.61 4.82
CA SER A 60 -23.56 -0.83 4.36
C SER A 60 -24.44 -1.54 5.40
N LYS A 61 -23.84 -2.29 6.32
CA LYS A 61 -24.53 -3.03 7.39
C LYS A 61 -24.36 -2.30 8.72
N VAL A 62 -25.30 -2.52 9.64
CA VAL A 62 -25.22 -2.02 11.02
C VAL A 62 -24.47 -3.01 11.93
N LYS A 63 -24.49 -4.31 11.59
CA LYS A 63 -23.79 -5.37 12.32
C LYS A 63 -22.81 -6.09 11.39
N TYR A 64 -21.61 -6.38 11.90
CA TYR A 64 -20.61 -7.25 11.30
C TYR A 64 -20.16 -8.31 12.32
N ASP A 65 -19.58 -9.41 11.86
CA ASP A 65 -18.95 -10.38 12.75
C ASP A 65 -17.53 -9.92 13.11
N ILE A 66 -16.78 -9.41 12.11
CA ILE A 66 -15.40 -8.93 12.30
C ILE A 66 -15.22 -7.57 11.64
N VAL A 67 -14.63 -6.62 12.36
CA VAL A 67 -14.20 -5.33 11.83
C VAL A 67 -12.67 -5.22 11.93
N TYR A 68 -12.03 -5.02 10.78
CA TYR A 68 -10.62 -4.62 10.68
C TYR A 68 -10.56 -3.11 10.42
N CYS A 69 -9.89 -2.35 11.27
CA CYS A 69 -9.87 -0.89 11.21
C CYS A 69 -8.45 -0.33 11.24
N PHE A 70 -7.98 0.10 10.08
CA PHE A 70 -6.68 0.75 9.90
C PHE A 70 -6.85 2.20 9.44
N ASP A 71 -7.99 2.81 9.77
CA ASP A 71 -8.30 4.22 9.47
C ASP A 71 -7.83 5.09 10.64
N ASP A 72 -7.01 6.10 10.34
CA ASP A 72 -6.45 7.04 11.32
C ASP A 72 -7.19 8.40 11.33
N ARG A 73 -8.22 8.57 10.48
CA ARG A 73 -9.02 9.81 10.46
C ARG A 73 -10.13 9.75 11.49
N LEU A 74 -10.03 10.63 12.49
CA LEU A 74 -11.08 10.92 13.48
C LEU A 74 -12.48 11.09 12.87
N SER A 75 -12.56 11.77 11.73
CA SER A 75 -13.82 12.05 11.03
C SER A 75 -14.46 10.80 10.42
N ASN A 76 -13.69 9.75 10.15
CA ASN A 76 -14.18 8.46 9.69
C ASN A 76 -14.51 7.55 10.87
N LEU A 77 -13.64 7.48 11.88
CA LEU A 77 -13.89 6.68 13.09
C LEU A 77 -15.19 7.07 13.81
N SER A 78 -15.50 8.37 13.88
CA SER A 78 -16.77 8.87 14.42
C SER A 78 -18.00 8.44 13.61
N ARG A 79 -17.87 8.21 12.29
CA ARG A 79 -18.97 7.71 11.45
C ARG A 79 -19.30 6.24 11.70
N TYR A 80 -18.34 5.49 12.27
CA TYR A 80 -18.48 4.06 12.55
C TYR A 80 -18.86 3.77 14.00
N SER A 81 -19.10 4.79 14.83
CA SER A 81 -19.41 4.65 16.26
C SER A 81 -20.65 3.81 16.56
N ASN A 82 -21.56 3.67 15.60
CA ASN A 82 -22.82 2.94 15.74
C ASN A 82 -22.76 1.51 15.21
N LEU A 83 -21.61 1.07 14.67
CA LEU A 83 -21.46 -0.29 14.19
C LEU A 83 -21.42 -1.27 15.37
N LYS A 84 -22.15 -2.37 15.24
CA LYS A 84 -22.06 -3.51 16.15
C LYS A 84 -21.14 -4.55 15.55
N PHE A 85 -20.26 -5.11 16.37
CA PHE A 85 -19.32 -6.13 15.94
C PHE A 85 -19.02 -7.14 17.04
N ASP A 86 -18.75 -8.38 16.66
CA ASP A 86 -18.38 -9.44 17.61
C ASP A 86 -16.86 -9.43 17.87
N LYS A 87 -16.05 -9.06 16.85
CA LYS A 87 -14.60 -8.86 16.97
C LYS A 87 -14.15 -7.57 16.28
N TYR A 88 -13.20 -6.88 16.91
CA TYR A 88 -12.56 -5.67 16.38
C TYR A 88 -11.04 -5.81 16.42
N VAL A 89 -10.36 -5.48 15.32
CA VAL A 89 -8.89 -5.51 15.20
C VAL A 89 -8.43 -4.24 14.48
N GLY A 90 -7.53 -3.46 15.08
CA GLY A 90 -7.13 -2.19 14.47
C GLY A 90 -6.71 -1.10 15.44
N TYR A 91 -6.78 0.13 14.94
CA TYR A 91 -6.47 1.36 15.67
C TYR A 91 -7.77 2.08 16.07
N GLN A 92 -7.82 2.54 17.31
CA GLN A 92 -8.89 3.39 17.82
C GLN A 92 -8.30 4.71 18.30
N ILE A 93 -9.04 5.81 18.15
CA ILE A 93 -8.66 7.06 18.79
C ILE A 93 -9.46 7.21 20.08
N ASP A 94 -8.74 7.41 21.18
CA ASP A 94 -9.30 7.72 22.50
C ASP A 94 -8.70 9.04 23.01
N GLY A 95 -9.53 10.08 23.02
CA GLY A 95 -9.10 11.45 23.32
C GLY A 95 -8.00 11.91 22.36
N SER A 96 -6.81 12.16 22.90
CA SER A 96 -5.62 12.60 22.16
C SER A 96 -4.62 11.46 21.87
N SER A 97 -5.01 10.20 22.08
CA SER A 97 -4.11 9.04 21.96
C SER A 97 -4.65 7.99 21.00
N ILE A 98 -3.73 7.28 20.34
CA ILE A 98 -4.06 6.09 19.53
C ILE A 98 -3.99 4.86 20.43
N LYS A 99 -5.07 4.08 20.44
CA LYS A 99 -5.17 2.77 21.08
C LYS A 99 -5.07 1.67 20.03
N PHE A 100 -4.42 0.58 20.40
CA PHE A 100 -4.19 -0.58 19.54
C PHE A 100 -4.87 -1.80 20.16
N THR A 101 -5.46 -2.66 19.34
CA THR A 101 -6.10 -3.89 19.82
C THR A 101 -5.11 -4.96 20.26
N SER A 102 -3.86 -4.87 19.82
CA SER A 102 -2.77 -5.79 20.17
C SER A 102 -1.41 -5.13 19.91
N ASP A 103 -0.35 -5.70 20.49
CA ASP A 103 1.03 -5.29 20.22
C ASP A 103 1.40 -5.48 18.74
N LEU A 104 0.93 -6.54 18.10
CA LEU A 104 1.13 -6.76 16.66
C LEU A 104 0.58 -5.60 15.80
N VAL A 105 -0.64 -5.13 16.12
CA VAL A 105 -1.26 -4.01 15.39
C VAL A 105 -0.52 -2.71 15.69
N LYS A 106 -0.04 -2.54 16.93
CA LYS A 106 0.82 -1.41 17.31
C LYS A 106 2.11 -1.40 16.49
N ASP A 107 2.83 -2.52 16.47
CA ASP A 107 4.08 -2.68 15.72
C ASP A 107 3.87 -2.39 14.23
N PHE A 108 2.81 -2.94 13.64
CA PHE A 108 2.45 -2.63 12.25
C PHE A 108 2.23 -1.13 12.01
N PHE A 109 1.58 -0.42 12.93
CA PHE A 109 1.42 1.04 12.82
C PHE A 109 2.77 1.78 12.85
N TYR A 110 3.66 1.45 13.79
CA TYR A 110 4.97 2.11 13.90
C TYR A 110 5.84 1.85 12.66
N TYR A 111 5.97 0.58 12.26
CA TYR A 111 6.82 0.22 11.12
C TYR A 111 6.26 0.70 9.78
N TYR A 112 4.94 0.57 9.56
CA TYR A 112 4.36 0.89 8.27
C TYR A 112 3.91 2.36 8.14
N CYS A 113 3.19 2.87 9.14
CA CYS A 113 2.63 4.22 9.09
C CYS A 113 3.66 5.27 9.47
N LEU A 114 4.46 5.03 10.52
CA LEU A 114 5.50 5.94 10.99
C LEU A 114 6.88 5.69 10.35
N LYS A 115 7.01 4.63 9.53
CA LYS A 115 8.23 4.25 8.80
C LYS A 115 9.43 3.98 9.73
N GLU A 116 9.18 3.39 10.89
CA GLU A 116 10.26 2.92 11.76
C GLU A 116 10.99 1.70 11.16
N SER A 117 12.20 1.44 11.66
CA SER A 117 13.06 0.35 11.21
C SER A 117 12.40 -1.02 11.44
N TYR A 118 12.35 -1.86 10.42
CA TYR A 118 11.82 -3.22 10.54
C TYR A 118 12.57 -4.17 9.61
N ASP A 119 13.20 -5.19 10.20
CA ASP A 119 13.98 -6.21 9.48
C ASP A 119 13.14 -7.38 8.96
N GLY A 120 11.84 -7.40 9.24
CA GLY A 120 10.93 -8.46 8.82
C GLY A 120 10.13 -8.12 7.56
N ASN A 121 9.25 -9.04 7.18
CA ASN A 121 8.40 -8.87 5.99
C ASN A 121 7.08 -8.16 6.34
N LEU A 122 6.78 -7.05 5.65
CA LEU A 122 5.55 -6.29 5.88
C LEU A 122 4.27 -7.05 5.51
N LEU A 123 4.31 -7.95 4.51
CA LEU A 123 3.16 -8.81 4.18
C LEU A 123 2.91 -9.85 5.26
N GLN A 124 3.96 -10.44 5.83
CA GLN A 124 3.80 -11.34 6.97
C GLN A 124 3.06 -10.64 8.11
N MET A 125 3.50 -9.44 8.50
CA MET A 125 2.91 -8.70 9.61
C MET A 125 1.45 -8.30 9.35
N ILE A 126 1.12 -7.83 8.13
CA ILE A 126 -0.27 -7.52 7.81
C ILE A 126 -1.13 -8.79 7.81
N PHE A 127 -0.66 -9.92 7.29
CA PHE A 127 -1.41 -11.17 7.33
C PHE A 127 -1.71 -11.60 8.78
N GLU A 128 -0.72 -11.50 9.66
CA GLU A 128 -0.89 -11.80 11.09
C GLU A 128 -1.93 -10.87 11.75
N CYS A 129 -2.00 -9.60 11.34
CA CYS A 129 -3.05 -8.68 11.82
C CYS A 129 -4.46 -9.18 11.45
N PHE A 130 -4.60 -9.91 10.34
CA PHE A 130 -5.84 -10.57 9.94
C PHE A 130 -6.02 -11.98 10.54
N GLY A 131 -5.08 -12.44 11.37
CA GLY A 131 -5.05 -13.79 11.92
C GLY A 131 -4.74 -14.85 10.86
N LEU A 132 -3.98 -14.48 9.83
CA LEU A 132 -3.62 -15.32 8.70
C LEU A 132 -2.12 -15.62 8.70
N ASN A 133 -1.74 -16.71 8.04
CA ASN A 133 -0.34 -17.00 7.75
C ASN A 133 -0.02 -16.62 6.31
N TRP A 134 1.06 -15.86 6.09
CA TRP A 134 1.54 -15.56 4.75
C TRP A 134 2.37 -16.74 4.21
N ASN A 135 1.84 -17.40 3.18
CA ASN A 135 2.48 -18.48 2.43
C ASN A 135 3.04 -17.95 1.10
N ARG A 136 3.65 -16.76 1.13
CA ARG A 136 4.17 -16.06 -0.06
C ARG A 136 3.08 -15.74 -1.08
N GLU A 137 1.85 -15.48 -0.62
CA GLU A 137 0.79 -14.98 -1.49
C GLU A 137 1.15 -13.59 -2.02
N GLY A 138 0.81 -13.35 -3.30
CA GLY A 138 1.03 -12.07 -3.97
C GLY A 138 -0.21 -11.19 -4.01
N PHE A 139 -0.08 -10.01 -4.62
CA PHE A 139 -1.21 -9.13 -4.88
C PHE A 139 -2.13 -9.73 -5.95
N LYS A 140 -3.45 -9.73 -5.69
CA LYS A 140 -4.44 -10.24 -6.63
C LYS A 140 -5.40 -9.16 -7.09
N ILE A 141 -5.01 -8.50 -8.17
CA ILE A 141 -5.81 -7.47 -8.83
C ILE A 141 -6.16 -8.03 -10.21
N SER A 142 -7.44 -8.32 -10.47
CA SER A 142 -7.94 -8.82 -11.77
C SER A 142 -8.02 -7.70 -12.83
N TYR A 143 -7.06 -6.79 -12.79
CA TYR A 143 -6.93 -5.70 -13.74
C TYR A 143 -5.98 -6.11 -14.86
N LYS A 144 -6.46 -6.05 -16.11
CA LYS A 144 -5.63 -6.27 -17.28
C LYS A 144 -4.98 -4.96 -17.70
N THR A 145 -3.66 -4.88 -17.60
CA THR A 145 -2.88 -3.71 -18.02
C THR A 145 -3.11 -3.41 -19.50
N ARG A 146 -3.33 -2.14 -19.82
CA ARG A 146 -3.56 -1.68 -21.20
C ARG A 146 -2.25 -1.48 -21.96
N SER A 147 -1.17 -1.21 -21.24
CA SER A 147 0.18 -1.05 -21.80
C SER A 147 0.92 -2.39 -21.86
N ARG A 148 1.88 -2.52 -22.79
CA ARG A 148 2.86 -3.61 -22.80
C ARG A 148 4.18 -3.12 -22.21
N SER A 149 4.83 -3.99 -21.43
CA SER A 149 6.19 -3.76 -20.97
C SER A 149 7.14 -3.69 -22.15
N LYS A 150 8.04 -2.71 -22.14
CA LYS A 150 9.14 -2.63 -23.09
C LYS A 150 10.42 -3.08 -22.39
N GLU A 151 11.08 -4.08 -22.94
CA GLU A 151 12.36 -4.56 -22.43
C GLU A 151 13.41 -3.43 -22.40
N GLY A 152 14.25 -3.42 -21.35
CA GLY A 152 15.33 -2.45 -21.19
C GLY A 152 14.91 -1.02 -20.82
N ARG A 153 13.61 -0.73 -20.73
CA ARG A 153 13.14 0.60 -20.31
C ARG A 153 13.21 0.73 -18.78
N ASN A 154 14.03 1.65 -18.30
CA ASN A 154 14.09 2.04 -16.89
C ASN A 154 13.12 3.21 -16.67
N GLY A 155 12.30 3.17 -15.62
CA GLY A 155 11.34 4.22 -15.29
C GLY A 155 11.61 4.83 -13.92
N ALA A 156 11.30 6.11 -13.74
CA ALA A 156 11.43 6.82 -12.47
C ALA A 156 10.09 7.45 -12.05
N ALA A 157 9.60 7.07 -10.87
CA ALA A 157 8.39 7.60 -10.23
C ALA A 157 8.79 8.20 -8.87
N ILE A 158 9.24 9.45 -8.86
CA ILE A 158 9.80 10.10 -7.66
C ILE A 158 8.85 11.22 -7.22
N SER A 159 8.44 11.20 -5.96
CA SER A 159 7.49 12.12 -5.35
C SER A 159 8.18 13.40 -4.87
N ASN A 160 9.35 13.29 -4.24
CA ASN A 160 10.16 14.42 -3.82
C ASN A 160 10.75 15.14 -5.05
N ASP A 161 10.49 16.43 -5.18
CA ASP A 161 10.89 17.21 -6.37
C ASP A 161 12.41 17.40 -6.46
N ASN A 162 13.11 17.58 -5.34
CA ASN A 162 14.57 17.70 -5.28
C ASN A 162 15.26 16.41 -5.74
N LEU A 163 14.81 15.26 -5.22
CA LEU A 163 15.26 13.94 -5.69
C LEU A 163 14.97 13.75 -7.16
N ARG A 164 13.78 14.14 -7.62
CA ARG A 164 13.39 13.99 -9.02
C ARG A 164 14.34 14.77 -9.92
N SER A 165 14.72 15.99 -9.53
CA SER A 165 15.70 16.81 -10.24
C SER A 165 17.10 16.18 -10.22
N LEU A 166 17.56 15.68 -9.07
CA LEU A 166 18.87 15.05 -8.95
C LEU A 166 18.98 13.77 -9.79
N VAL A 167 17.99 12.87 -9.70
CA VAL A 167 17.94 11.62 -10.48
C VAL A 167 17.90 11.93 -11.97
N LYS A 168 17.19 13.00 -12.38
CA LYS A 168 17.28 13.48 -13.75
C LYS A 168 18.72 13.88 -14.07
N ASN A 169 19.29 14.85 -13.37
CA ASN A 169 20.56 15.44 -13.74
C ASN A 169 21.74 14.44 -13.74
N ASN A 170 21.72 13.41 -12.89
CA ASN A 170 22.83 12.47 -12.75
C ASN A 170 22.71 11.19 -13.58
N ILE A 171 21.50 10.71 -13.89
CA ILE A 171 21.33 9.43 -14.60
C ILE A 171 21.18 9.61 -16.11
N PHE A 172 20.83 10.81 -16.59
CA PHE A 172 20.70 11.10 -18.02
C PHE A 172 22.02 11.39 -18.76
N ASN A 173 23.18 11.37 -18.09
CA ASN A 173 24.46 11.75 -18.71
C ASN A 173 24.99 10.74 -19.75
N ASP A 174 24.65 9.45 -19.64
CA ASP A 174 25.16 8.39 -20.53
C ASP A 174 24.22 8.05 -21.70
N GLY A 175 23.28 8.94 -22.05
CA GLY A 175 22.36 8.75 -23.18
C GLY A 175 21.23 7.73 -22.95
N SER A 176 21.29 6.94 -21.89
CA SER A 176 20.17 6.09 -21.46
C SER A 176 19.08 6.95 -20.81
N LYS A 177 17.98 7.17 -21.54
CA LYS A 177 16.88 7.99 -21.02
C LYS A 177 16.00 7.18 -20.06
N LEU A 178 16.12 7.44 -18.76
CA LEU A 178 15.09 7.09 -17.78
C LEU A 178 13.72 7.63 -18.24
N TRP A 179 12.72 6.77 -18.24
CA TRP A 179 11.35 7.15 -18.56
C TRP A 179 10.69 7.80 -17.35
N HIS A 180 10.25 9.04 -17.48
CA HIS A 180 9.52 9.71 -16.41
C HIS A 180 8.12 9.09 -16.25
N ILE A 181 7.87 8.48 -15.08
CA ILE A 181 6.56 7.97 -14.68
C ILE A 181 5.88 9.05 -13.83
N PRO A 182 4.80 9.68 -14.32
CA PRO A 182 4.09 10.70 -13.54
C PRO A 182 3.44 10.09 -12.30
N ILE A 183 3.52 10.81 -11.17
CA ILE A 183 2.75 10.49 -9.96
C ILE A 183 1.27 10.77 -10.24
N ARG A 184 0.43 9.73 -10.30
CA ARG A 184 -0.99 9.86 -10.65
C ARG A 184 -1.89 9.64 -9.43
N GLN A 185 -3.08 10.23 -9.50
CA GLN A 185 -4.12 9.98 -8.50
C GLN A 185 -4.76 8.60 -8.66
N ASP A 186 -5.01 8.17 -9.89
CA ASP A 186 -5.69 6.92 -10.23
C ASP A 186 -4.72 5.70 -10.21
N PRO A 187 -4.87 4.74 -9.28
CA PRO A 187 -4.10 3.50 -9.21
C PRO A 187 -4.00 2.72 -10.52
N LEU A 188 -5.09 2.62 -11.29
CA LEU A 188 -5.11 1.83 -12.51
C LEU A 188 -4.20 2.46 -13.57
N LYS A 189 -4.19 3.79 -13.64
CA LYS A 189 -3.24 4.53 -14.48
C LYS A 189 -1.82 4.39 -13.98
N CYS A 190 -1.59 4.36 -12.66
CA CYS A 190 -0.26 4.09 -12.11
C CYS A 190 0.26 2.72 -12.56
N ILE A 191 -0.57 1.67 -12.45
CA ILE A 191 -0.24 0.32 -12.92
C ILE A 191 0.11 0.34 -14.41
N ASP A 192 -0.71 0.99 -15.25
CA ASP A 192 -0.46 1.09 -16.68
C ASP A 192 0.85 1.84 -17.02
N GLU A 193 1.20 2.89 -16.28
CA GLU A 193 2.45 3.62 -16.51
C GLU A 193 3.69 2.82 -16.05
N VAL A 194 3.62 2.20 -14.87
CA VAL A 194 4.70 1.35 -14.35
C VAL A 194 4.92 0.16 -15.28
N ASN A 195 3.85 -0.46 -15.77
CA ASN A 195 3.95 -1.64 -16.63
C ASN A 195 4.71 -1.39 -17.93
N LYS A 196 4.82 -0.15 -18.41
CA LYS A 196 5.62 0.20 -19.61
C LYS A 196 7.12 -0.01 -19.39
N CYS A 197 7.58 -0.03 -18.14
CA CYS A 197 8.98 -0.11 -17.77
C CYS A 197 9.33 -1.50 -17.23
N SER A 198 10.59 -1.87 -17.34
CA SER A 198 11.16 -3.14 -16.84
C SER A 198 11.78 -2.99 -15.45
N ASN A 199 12.36 -1.82 -15.16
CA ASN A 199 12.95 -1.47 -13.87
C ASN A 199 12.37 -0.14 -13.39
N ILE A 200 12.18 0.01 -12.08
CA ILE A 200 11.51 1.17 -11.47
C ILE A 200 12.41 1.78 -10.39
N VAL A 201 12.65 3.08 -10.47
CA VAL A 201 13.26 3.88 -9.41
C VAL A 201 12.17 4.71 -8.74
N THR A 202 12.03 4.64 -7.42
CA THR A 202 10.96 5.36 -6.71
C THR A 202 11.30 5.64 -5.25
N ASP A 203 10.78 6.73 -4.71
CA ASP A 203 10.74 7.03 -3.26
C ASP A 203 9.34 6.74 -2.67
N ASN A 204 8.43 6.20 -3.50
CA ASN A 204 7.02 6.09 -3.20
C ASN A 204 6.63 4.63 -3.01
N ILE A 205 6.27 4.26 -1.77
CA ILE A 205 5.91 2.89 -1.41
C ILE A 205 4.76 2.32 -2.26
N PHE A 206 3.80 3.15 -2.69
CA PHE A 206 2.72 2.69 -3.56
C PHE A 206 3.26 2.25 -4.94
N TYR A 207 4.22 2.98 -5.49
CA TYR A 207 4.87 2.60 -6.75
C TYR A 207 5.83 1.43 -6.58
N ALA A 208 6.48 1.28 -5.43
CA ALA A 208 7.23 0.08 -5.09
C ALA A 208 6.31 -1.15 -5.10
N PHE A 209 5.15 -1.05 -4.44
CA PHE A 209 4.17 -2.13 -4.36
C PHE A 209 3.59 -2.50 -5.74
N ILE A 210 3.29 -1.50 -6.58
CA ILE A 210 2.91 -1.75 -7.98
C ILE A 210 4.05 -2.42 -8.76
N GLY A 211 5.29 -1.99 -8.56
CA GLY A 211 6.48 -2.62 -9.14
C GLY A 211 6.55 -4.10 -8.80
N SER A 212 6.37 -4.43 -7.52
CA SER A 212 6.44 -5.81 -7.02
C SER A 212 5.28 -6.65 -7.55
N PHE A 213 4.07 -6.10 -7.55
CA PHE A 213 2.91 -6.71 -8.21
C PHE A 213 3.19 -7.08 -9.67
N LEU A 214 3.83 -6.17 -10.41
CA LEU A 214 4.18 -6.36 -11.81
C LEU A 214 5.52 -7.09 -12.02
N ARG A 215 6.13 -7.61 -10.95
CA ARG A 215 7.43 -8.33 -10.94
C ARG A 215 8.56 -7.54 -11.62
N LYS A 216 8.66 -6.25 -11.31
CA LYS A 216 9.71 -5.36 -11.79
C LYS A 216 10.88 -5.37 -10.82
N LYS A 217 12.09 -5.07 -11.31
CA LYS A 217 13.20 -4.73 -10.39
C LYS A 217 12.97 -3.32 -9.86
N ILE A 218 13.09 -3.13 -8.56
CA ILE A 218 12.80 -1.86 -7.92
C ILE A 218 14.06 -1.34 -7.22
N ILE A 219 14.36 -0.07 -7.44
CA ILE A 219 15.30 0.70 -6.64
C ILE A 219 14.48 1.67 -5.80
N PHE A 220 14.43 1.43 -4.49
CA PHE A 220 13.72 2.29 -3.56
C PHE A 220 14.67 3.32 -2.97
N LEU A 221 14.39 4.60 -3.20
CA LEU A 221 15.17 5.71 -2.66
C LEU A 221 14.68 6.01 -1.25
N VAL A 222 15.58 5.91 -0.27
CA VAL A 222 15.30 6.21 1.13
C VAL A 222 16.27 7.27 1.64
N GLU A 223 15.86 8.03 2.64
CA GLU A 223 16.72 9.02 3.28
C GLU A 223 17.88 8.35 4.06
N ASP A 224 19.06 8.97 4.05
CA ASP A 224 20.17 8.60 4.93
C ASP A 224 19.73 8.64 6.41
N GLY A 225 19.92 7.54 7.14
CA GLY A 225 19.48 7.41 8.54
C GLY A 225 18.04 6.95 8.72
N CYS A 226 17.29 6.71 7.63
CA CYS A 226 16.02 6.01 7.66
C CYS A 226 16.24 4.54 7.28
N ASP A 227 16.02 3.63 8.24
CA ASP A 227 16.17 2.18 8.06
C ASP A 227 14.87 1.52 7.55
N PHE A 228 13.99 2.30 6.93
CA PHE A 228 12.74 1.77 6.40
C PHE A 228 13.00 0.88 5.18
N ASN A 229 12.65 -0.40 5.30
CA ASN A 229 12.73 -1.36 4.21
C ASN A 229 11.34 -1.74 3.70
N PRO A 230 10.91 -1.28 2.50
CA PRO A 230 9.64 -1.69 1.93
C PRO A 230 9.68 -3.05 1.24
N ASP A 231 10.76 -3.84 1.40
CA ASP A 231 10.93 -5.11 0.70
C ASP A 231 9.76 -6.07 0.95
N ILE A 232 9.09 -6.42 -0.14
CA ILE A 232 7.86 -7.20 -0.14
C ILE A 232 8.16 -8.67 -0.46
N PHE A 233 8.97 -8.92 -1.49
CA PHE A 233 9.24 -10.27 -2.01
C PHE A 233 10.73 -10.56 -2.24
N GLY A 234 11.64 -9.70 -1.78
CA GLY A 234 13.07 -9.78 -2.12
C GLY A 234 13.40 -9.13 -3.47
N ASP A 235 12.53 -8.24 -3.97
CA ASP A 235 12.64 -7.62 -5.30
C ASP A 235 12.98 -6.12 -5.26
N ILE A 236 13.19 -5.59 -4.06
CA ILE A 236 13.52 -4.19 -3.81
C ILE A 236 14.98 -4.05 -3.39
N PHE A 237 15.72 -3.25 -4.15
CA PHE A 237 17.03 -2.74 -3.77
C PHE A 237 16.88 -1.38 -3.11
N VAL A 238 17.26 -1.25 -1.83
CA VAL A 238 17.22 0.03 -1.12
C VAL A 238 18.48 0.83 -1.43
N GLN A 239 18.30 2.09 -1.85
CA GLN A 239 19.36 3.04 -2.10
C GLN A 239 19.16 4.25 -1.18
N HIS A 240 20.10 4.43 -0.26
CA HIS A 240 20.12 5.61 0.61
C HIS A 240 20.55 6.86 -0.18
N VAL A 241 19.91 7.98 0.13
CA VAL A 241 20.16 9.29 -0.46
C VAL A 241 20.28 10.33 0.64
N SER A 242 21.33 11.17 0.54
CA SER A 242 21.61 12.21 1.52
C SER A 242 20.44 13.14 1.80
N THR A 243 20.15 13.35 3.08
CA THR A 243 19.21 14.36 3.60
C THR A 243 19.44 15.74 2.98
N GLN A 244 20.69 16.12 2.71
CA GLN A 244 21.01 17.41 2.08
C GLN A 244 20.40 17.54 0.67
N VAL A 245 20.30 16.43 -0.08
CA VAL A 245 19.63 16.40 -1.38
C VAL A 245 18.11 16.50 -1.22
N LEU A 246 17.55 15.84 -0.21
CA LEU A 246 16.10 15.81 0.00
C LEU A 246 15.53 17.18 0.34
N TYR A 247 16.28 17.96 1.12
CA TYR A 247 15.85 19.24 1.69
C TYR A 247 16.66 20.44 1.20
N ALA A 248 17.41 20.30 0.10
CA ALA A 248 18.03 21.45 -0.55
C ALA A 248 16.95 22.51 -0.84
N GLN A 249 17.13 23.70 -0.31
CA GLN A 249 16.34 24.87 -0.69
C GLN A 249 17.03 25.50 -1.89
N ASP A 250 16.29 25.67 -2.99
CA ASP A 250 16.69 26.53 -4.10
C ASP A 250 16.72 28.00 -3.65
#